data_AF-A0A968NNE8-F1
#
_entry.id   AF-A0A968NNE8-F1
#
_cell.length_a   1.000
_cell.length_b   1.000
_cell.length_c   1.000
_cell.angle_alpha   90.00
_cell.angle_beta   90.00
_cell.angle_gamma   90.00
#
_symmetry.space_group_name_H-M   'P 1'
#
loop_
_entity.id
_entity.type
_entity.pdbx_description
1 polymer ?
#
loop_
_entity_poly.entity_id
_entity_poly.type
_entity_poly.pdbx_seq_one_letter_code
_entity_poly.pdbx_strand_id
1 'polypeptide(L)'
;MEAEIRLHRDGAFFIDGAAVSGASPVTNAWQRFTGTFKATASPGVFNLEWTLENLETSTSASGVNTVNLNDGAWAAGTLDVSLANGIRLYVQDKKNAESYLAYFDNVSVSLGSSLLMDPYDIWALAHGGEALIGPPTHDYDGDGLVNLGEYALDGDPANRMDTGEPPVIEYAGGIIHYTHPRRSDDDSLIYTMETCTDLILGDWTPAVFPVLETDVTGMTLDYITYGIPTTQPRLFIRLKVAR
;
A
#
# COMPACT_ATOMS: atom_id res chain seq x y z
N MET A 1 18.16 3.79 9.93
CA MET A 1 18.25 5.27 10.07
C MET A 1 19.68 5.61 10.45
N GLU A 2 20.24 6.66 9.84
CA GLU A 2 21.57 7.16 10.18
C GLU A 2 21.47 8.65 10.48
N ALA A 3 22.09 9.09 11.57
CA ALA A 3 22.15 10.49 11.97
C ALA A 3 23.53 10.81 12.56
N GLU A 4 24.10 11.94 12.16
CA GLU A 4 25.30 12.49 12.78
C GLU A 4 24.89 13.58 13.76
N ILE A 5 25.34 13.44 15.01
CA ILE A 5 24.94 14.32 16.10
C ILE A 5 26.21 14.82 16.80
N ARG A 6 26.24 16.12 17.09
CA ARG A 6 27.30 16.72 17.89
C ARG A 6 26.73 17.14 19.25
N LEU A 7 27.25 16.56 20.31
CA LEU A 7 26.92 16.96 21.68
C LEU A 7 27.93 18.03 22.14
N HIS A 8 27.44 19.23 22.42
CA HIS A 8 28.28 20.31 22.96
C HIS A 8 28.14 20.36 24.49
N ARG A 9 29.27 20.20 25.20
CA ARG A 9 29.41 20.24 26.69
C ARG A 9 28.43 19.39 27.52
N ASP A 10 28.95 18.38 28.22
CA ASP A 10 28.26 17.54 29.21
C ASP A 10 26.89 16.95 28.78
N GLY A 11 26.60 16.97 27.48
CA GLY A 11 25.39 16.40 26.90
C GLY A 11 25.42 14.87 26.99
N ALA A 12 24.30 14.28 27.36
CA ALA A 12 24.11 12.83 27.35
C ALA A 12 23.08 12.47 26.26
N PHE A 13 23.36 11.40 25.53
CA PHE A 13 22.42 10.79 24.62
C PHE A 13 21.58 9.77 25.38
N PHE A 14 20.26 9.94 25.35
CA PHE A 14 19.33 9.03 26.01
C PHE A 14 18.55 8.25 24.97
N ILE A 15 18.35 6.96 25.23
CA ILE A 15 17.39 6.14 24.48
C ILE A 15 16.47 5.52 25.52
N ASP A 16 15.16 5.68 25.33
CA ASP A 16 14.13 5.20 26.27
C ASP A 16 14.33 5.70 27.72
N GLY A 17 14.74 6.95 27.88
CA GLY A 17 14.99 7.57 29.19
C GLY A 17 16.24 7.07 29.92
N ALA A 18 16.95 6.06 29.40
CA ALA A 18 18.22 5.58 29.92
C ALA A 18 19.39 6.29 29.24
N ALA A 19 20.38 6.71 30.03
CA ALA A 19 21.61 7.28 29.49
C ALA A 19 22.40 6.18 28.76
N VAL A 20 22.77 6.43 27.51
CA VAL A 20 23.65 5.54 26.76
C VAL A 20 25.05 5.67 27.34
N SER A 21 25.43 4.70 28.18
CA SER A 21 26.75 4.62 28.81
C SER A 21 27.65 3.66 28.03
N GLY A 22 28.84 4.11 27.63
CA GLY A 22 29.83 3.25 26.96
C GLY A 22 30.74 3.99 25.97
N ALA A 23 30.21 4.97 25.25
CA ALA A 23 31.03 5.95 24.55
C ALA A 23 31.24 7.10 25.52
N SER A 24 32.43 7.19 26.15
CA SER A 24 32.74 8.35 27.00
C SER A 24 32.48 9.61 26.17
N PRO A 25 31.49 10.46 26.54
CA PRO A 25 31.27 11.71 25.84
C PRO A 25 32.45 12.62 26.22
N VAL A 26 33.57 12.47 25.52
CA VAL A 26 34.56 13.54 25.49
C VAL A 26 33.84 14.73 24.88
N THR A 27 33.69 15.76 25.71
CA THR A 27 32.99 16.99 25.36
C THR A 27 33.47 17.50 23.99
N ASN A 28 32.52 17.73 23.07
CA ASN A 28 32.71 18.32 21.73
C ASN A 28 33.10 17.40 20.56
N ALA A 29 33.11 16.08 20.73
CA ALA A 29 33.39 15.13 19.64
C ALA A 29 32.16 14.85 18.74
N TRP A 30 32.42 14.58 17.45
CA TRP A 30 31.39 14.08 16.52
C TRP A 30 31.01 12.63 16.83
N GLN A 31 29.71 12.33 16.76
CA GLN A 31 29.20 10.98 16.96
C GLN A 31 28.27 10.55 15.82
N ARG A 32 28.41 9.29 15.40
CA ARG A 32 27.47 8.64 14.47
C ARG A 32 26.52 7.77 15.26
N PHE A 33 25.23 8.02 15.09
CA PHE A 33 24.18 7.14 15.57
C PHE A 33 23.61 6.33 14.40
N THR A 34 23.54 5.01 14.58
CA THR A 34 22.88 4.10 13.65
C THR A 34 21.81 3.34 14.42
N GLY A 35 20.60 3.31 13.89
CA GLY A 35 19.46 2.61 14.48
C GLY A 35 18.73 1.76 13.45
N THR A 36 18.39 0.53 13.85
CA THR A 36 17.57 -0.41 13.08
C THR A 36 16.38 -0.84 13.93
N PHE A 37 15.18 -0.63 13.40
CA PHE A 37 13.96 -1.17 13.97
C PHE A 37 13.69 -2.55 13.39
N LYS A 38 13.44 -3.53 14.25
CA LYS A 38 13.09 -4.90 13.85
C LYS A 38 11.86 -5.37 14.59
N ALA A 39 10.90 -5.92 13.86
CA ALA A 39 9.86 -6.72 14.46
C ALA A 39 10.49 -7.94 15.14
N THR A 40 10.00 -8.30 16.32
CA THR A 40 10.38 -9.56 16.97
C THR A 40 9.42 -10.67 16.54
N ALA A 41 9.71 -11.91 16.97
CA ALA A 41 8.79 -13.03 16.78
C ALA A 41 7.47 -12.87 17.56
N SER A 42 7.43 -11.97 18.56
CA SER A 42 6.21 -11.64 19.29
C SER A 42 5.47 -10.49 18.60
N PRO A 43 4.19 -10.66 18.24
CA PRO A 43 3.38 -9.60 17.65
C PRO A 43 3.38 -8.33 18.51
N GLY A 44 3.46 -7.16 17.87
CA GLY A 44 3.42 -5.86 18.56
C GLY A 44 4.68 -5.52 19.38
N VAL A 45 5.71 -6.36 19.35
CA VAL A 45 6.97 -6.13 20.05
C VAL A 45 8.08 -5.84 19.04
N PHE A 46 8.74 -4.70 19.23
CA PHE A 46 9.78 -4.20 18.33
C PHE A 46 11.06 -3.92 19.09
N ASN A 47 12.18 -4.24 18.46
CA ASN A 47 13.51 -3.91 18.95
C ASN A 47 14.06 -2.74 18.16
N LEU A 48 14.49 -1.68 18.86
CA LEU A 48 15.45 -0.73 18.34
C LEU A 48 16.85 -1.23 18.69
N GLU A 49 17.51 -1.83 17.71
CA GLU A 49 18.94 -2.11 17.79
C GLU A 49 19.70 -0.84 17.38
N TRP A 50 20.63 -0.40 18.21
CA TRP A 50 21.36 0.85 17.97
C TRP A 50 22.84 0.73 18.25
N THR A 51 23.60 1.59 17.57
CA THR A 51 25.03 1.82 17.80
C THR A 51 25.31 3.31 17.84
N LEU A 52 26.13 3.74 18.79
CA LEU A 52 26.67 5.09 18.90
C LEU A 52 28.19 5.01 18.81
N GLU A 53 28.77 5.63 17.79
CA GLU A 53 30.21 5.66 17.54
C GLU A 53 30.75 7.07 17.77
N ASN A 54 31.80 7.22 18.58
CA ASN A 54 32.60 8.44 18.61
C ASN A 54 33.55 8.43 17.41
N LEU A 55 33.39 9.38 16.49
CA LEU A 55 34.15 9.41 15.24
C LEU A 55 35.61 9.88 15.42
N GLU A 56 35.94 10.47 16.56
CA GLU A 56 37.30 10.95 16.86
C GLU A 56 38.14 9.90 17.58
N THR A 57 37.53 9.10 18.46
CA THR A 57 38.22 8.04 19.23
C THR A 57 37.96 6.64 18.69
N SER A 58 37.04 6.49 17.73
CA SER A 58 36.55 5.21 17.20
C SER A 58 36.01 4.25 18.28
N THR A 59 35.64 4.77 19.45
CA THR A 59 34.98 4.00 20.51
C THR A 59 33.48 3.96 20.27
N SER A 60 32.86 2.80 20.43
CA SER A 60 31.42 2.62 20.23
C SER A 60 30.71 2.02 21.44
N ALA A 61 29.42 2.33 21.53
CA ALA A 61 28.47 1.66 22.41
C ALA A 61 27.30 1.14 21.57
N SER A 62 26.69 0.05 22.00
CA SER A 62 25.52 -0.51 21.33
C SER A 62 24.52 -1.04 22.34
N GLY A 63 23.28 -1.19 21.90
CA GLY A 63 22.23 -1.75 22.73
C GLY A 63 20.98 -2.09 21.96
N VAL A 64 20.04 -2.68 22.69
CA VAL A 64 18.72 -3.03 22.18
C VAL A 64 17.70 -2.49 23.17
N ASN A 65 16.77 -1.67 22.69
CA ASN A 65 15.60 -1.27 23.45
C ASN A 65 14.38 -1.97 22.87
N THR A 66 13.63 -2.66 23.73
CA THR A 66 12.42 -3.37 23.32
C THR A 66 11.21 -2.53 23.68
N VAL A 67 10.46 -2.13 22.67
CA VAL A 67 9.17 -1.45 22.84
C VAL A 67 8.07 -2.48 22.64
N ASN A 68 7.24 -2.66 23.67
CA ASN A 68 6.03 -3.46 23.58
C ASN A 68 4.84 -2.53 23.35
N LEU A 69 4.32 -2.51 22.13
CA LEU A 69 3.19 -1.68 21.75
C LEU A 69 1.83 -2.32 22.10
N ASN A 70 1.84 -3.48 22.78
CA ASN A 70 0.61 -4.18 23.19
C ASN A 70 -0.01 -3.63 24.49
N ASP A 71 0.50 -2.55 25.09
CA ASP A 71 0.00 -2.01 26.37
C ASP A 71 -1.26 -1.13 26.22
N GLY A 72 -2.27 -1.66 25.52
CA GLY A 72 -3.59 -1.05 25.46
C GLY A 72 -4.46 -1.52 24.31
N ALA A 73 -4.96 -2.75 24.34
CA ALA A 73 -6.17 -3.18 23.62
C ALA A 73 -6.31 -2.79 22.13
N TRP A 74 -5.34 -3.13 21.28
CA TRP A 74 -5.52 -3.09 19.82
C TRP A 74 -5.44 -4.52 19.27
N ALA A 75 -6.43 -4.92 18.49
CA ALA A 75 -6.57 -6.27 17.96
C ALA A 75 -5.37 -6.68 17.10
N ALA A 76 -4.95 -7.93 17.20
CA ALA A 76 -3.85 -8.50 16.43
C ALA A 76 -4.16 -8.44 14.93
N GLY A 77 -3.27 -7.87 14.13
CA GLY A 77 -3.32 -8.05 12.67
C GLY A 77 -2.65 -6.96 11.85
N THR A 78 -2.64 -5.72 12.32
CA THR A 78 -2.10 -4.60 11.53
C THR A 78 -1.43 -3.61 12.47
N LEU A 79 -0.10 -3.50 12.41
CA LEU A 79 0.55 -2.28 12.89
C LEU A 79 0.31 -1.22 11.81
N ASP A 80 -0.79 -0.51 11.95
CA ASP A 80 -0.95 0.75 11.25
C ASP A 80 -0.01 1.73 11.96
N VAL A 81 1.23 1.85 11.48
CA VAL A 81 2.01 3.08 11.70
C VAL A 81 1.40 4.14 10.79
N SER A 82 0.11 4.41 10.96
CA SER A 82 -0.48 5.66 10.56
C SER A 82 0.16 6.70 11.45
N LEU A 83 1.27 7.25 10.97
CA LEU A 83 1.69 8.59 11.37
C LEU A 83 0.66 9.56 10.81
N ALA A 84 -0.61 9.47 11.24
CA ALA A 84 -1.65 10.44 10.91
C ALA A 84 -1.18 11.88 11.23
N ASN A 85 -0.13 12.02 12.07
CA ASN A 85 0.47 13.29 12.45
C ASN A 85 2.01 13.34 12.35
N GLY A 86 2.66 12.47 11.57
CA GLY A 86 4.11 12.53 11.28
C GLY A 86 5.06 11.99 12.37
N ILE A 87 6.35 11.91 12.05
CA ILE A 87 7.44 11.61 13.00
C ILE A 87 7.65 12.83 13.90
N ARG A 88 7.52 12.66 15.22
CA ARG A 88 7.73 13.74 16.19
C ARG A 88 9.06 13.56 16.93
N LEU A 89 9.98 14.50 16.72
CA LEU A 89 11.24 14.60 17.47
C LEU A 89 11.07 15.60 18.61
N TYR A 90 11.28 15.16 19.85
CA TYR A 90 11.25 16.04 21.03
C TYR A 90 12.67 16.49 21.37
N VAL A 91 12.91 17.81 21.36
CA VAL A 91 14.08 18.42 21.99
C VAL A 91 13.61 19.05 23.28
N GLN A 92 14.09 18.55 24.42
CA GLN A 92 13.79 19.12 25.72
C GLN A 92 15.10 19.45 26.44
N ASP A 93 15.31 20.74 26.69
CA ASP A 93 16.37 21.20 27.58
C ASP A 93 15.88 21.15 29.04
N LYS A 94 16.70 20.62 29.94
CA LYS A 94 16.43 20.63 31.38
C LYS A 94 16.81 22.00 31.95
N LYS A 95 15.97 23.01 31.67
CA LYS A 95 15.79 24.26 32.42
C LYS A 95 17.04 25.17 32.53
N ASN A 96 16.96 26.36 31.92
CA ASN A 96 17.25 27.67 32.54
C ASN A 96 16.86 28.80 31.57
N ALA A 97 15.97 29.69 32.02
CA ALA A 97 15.48 31.02 31.57
C ALA A 97 16.00 31.78 30.32
N GLU A 98 16.68 31.16 29.35
CA GLU A 98 17.15 31.80 28.12
C GLU A 98 16.62 31.04 26.88
N SER A 99 16.11 31.79 25.91
CA SER A 99 15.59 31.25 24.66
C SER A 99 16.76 30.79 23.78
N TYR A 100 16.97 29.47 23.66
CA TYR A 100 17.92 28.91 22.71
C TYR A 100 17.19 28.22 21.55
N LEU A 101 17.67 28.46 20.32
CA LEU A 101 17.16 27.86 19.10
C LEU A 101 17.82 26.48 18.89
N ALA A 102 17.02 25.43 18.77
CA ALA A 102 17.48 24.14 18.28
C ALA A 102 17.38 24.12 16.75
N TYR A 103 18.48 23.84 16.07
CA TYR A 103 18.51 23.69 14.61
C TYR A 103 18.59 22.22 14.27
N PHE A 104 17.68 21.79 13.40
CA PHE A 104 17.81 20.55 12.65
C PHE A 104 18.18 20.94 11.24
N ASP A 105 19.28 20.39 10.73
CA ASP A 105 19.72 20.60 9.36
C ASP A 105 19.93 19.23 8.70
N ASN A 106 19.63 19.11 7.41
CA ASN A 106 19.75 17.89 6.61
C ASN A 106 19.01 16.64 7.15
N VAL A 107 17.80 16.81 7.72
CA VAL A 107 16.95 15.67 8.09
C VAL A 107 16.39 15.00 6.83
N SER A 108 16.67 13.71 6.66
CA SER A 108 16.12 12.88 5.58
C SER A 108 15.30 11.73 6.18
N VAL A 109 14.07 11.56 5.69
CA VAL A 109 13.22 10.42 6.00
C VAL A 109 13.06 9.63 4.71
N SER A 110 13.74 8.49 4.65
CA SER A 110 13.65 7.54 3.55
C SER A 110 12.82 6.35 4.02
N LEU A 111 11.69 6.12 3.35
CA LEU A 111 10.97 4.85 3.48
C LEU A 111 11.81 3.81 2.71
N GLY A 112 12.44 2.93 3.46
CA GLY A 112 13.35 1.89 2.97
C GLY A 112 12.61 0.73 2.30
N SER A 113 11.78 1.02 1.31
CA SER A 113 11.27 0.09 0.31
C SER A 113 10.36 0.91 -0.59
N SER A 114 10.60 0.86 -1.90
CA SER A 114 9.51 1.02 -2.85
C SER A 114 8.52 -0.09 -2.53
N LEU A 115 7.54 0.22 -1.69
CA LEU A 115 6.35 -0.60 -1.58
C LEU A 115 5.71 -0.42 -2.95
N LEU A 116 5.97 -1.35 -3.86
CA LEU A 116 5.05 -1.63 -4.95
C LEU A 116 3.79 -2.10 -4.23
N MET A 117 2.98 -1.14 -3.81
CA MET A 117 1.66 -1.39 -3.28
C MET A 117 0.85 -1.93 -4.46
N ASP A 118 0.14 -3.03 -4.23
CA ASP A 118 -0.70 -3.64 -5.25
C ASP A 118 -1.61 -2.54 -5.84
N PRO A 119 -1.71 -2.41 -7.18
CA PRO A 119 -2.58 -1.40 -7.79
C PRO A 119 -4.01 -1.41 -7.24
N TYR A 120 -4.55 -2.59 -6.91
CA TYR A 120 -5.84 -2.71 -6.22
C TYR A 120 -5.80 -2.07 -4.82
N ASP A 121 -4.75 -2.24 -4.04
CA ASP A 121 -4.64 -1.66 -2.70
C ASP A 121 -4.58 -0.12 -2.76
N ILE A 122 -3.96 0.44 -3.81
CA ILE A 122 -3.92 1.89 -4.05
C ILE A 122 -5.31 2.43 -4.35
N TRP A 123 -6.03 1.76 -5.25
CA TRP A 123 -7.42 2.08 -5.55
C TRP A 123 -8.29 1.94 -4.29
N ALA A 124 -8.22 0.80 -3.60
CA ALA A 124 -8.98 0.54 -2.38
C ALA A 124 -8.71 1.59 -1.30
N LEU A 125 -7.47 2.05 -1.14
CA LEU A 125 -7.12 3.12 -0.20
C LEU A 125 -7.78 4.46 -0.55
N ALA A 126 -7.87 4.81 -1.84
CA ALA A 126 -8.66 5.97 -2.28
C ALA A 126 -10.15 5.80 -1.95
N HIS A 127 -10.62 4.55 -2.00
CA HIS A 127 -11.87 3.96 -1.51
C HIS A 127 -12.20 4.09 0.00
N GLY A 128 -11.23 4.51 0.83
CA GLY A 128 -11.33 4.43 2.30
C GLY A 128 -10.65 3.19 2.91
N GLY A 129 -9.99 2.37 2.08
CA GLY A 129 -9.15 1.24 2.45
C GLY A 129 -9.89 -0.06 2.69
N GLU A 130 -9.16 -1.18 2.67
CA GLU A 130 -9.72 -2.53 2.90
C GLU A 130 -10.45 -2.66 4.24
N ALA A 131 -10.09 -1.86 5.25
CA ALA A 131 -10.77 -1.85 6.54
C ALA A 131 -12.22 -1.36 6.45
N LEU A 132 -12.55 -0.56 5.43
CA LEU A 132 -13.89 -0.06 5.17
C LEU A 132 -14.59 -0.90 4.10
N ILE A 133 -14.00 -0.96 2.89
CA ILE A 133 -14.66 -1.57 1.73
C ILE A 133 -14.54 -3.10 1.69
N GLY A 134 -13.62 -3.68 2.48
CA GLY A 134 -13.40 -5.11 2.55
C GLY A 134 -12.51 -5.67 1.41
N PRO A 135 -12.39 -7.00 1.33
CA PRO A 135 -11.52 -7.68 0.36
C PRO A 135 -12.04 -7.57 -1.09
N PRO A 136 -11.24 -7.95 -2.11
CA PRO A 136 -11.65 -7.92 -3.53
C PRO A 136 -12.93 -8.71 -3.87
N THR A 137 -13.29 -9.70 -3.05
CA THR A 137 -14.51 -10.52 -3.24
C THR A 137 -15.74 -9.97 -2.53
N HIS A 138 -15.61 -8.87 -1.81
CA HIS A 138 -16.72 -8.20 -1.12
C HIS A 138 -17.46 -7.30 -2.10
N ASP A 139 -18.74 -7.06 -1.84
CA ASP A 139 -19.60 -6.11 -2.55
C ASP A 139 -20.04 -5.11 -1.48
N TYR A 140 -19.34 -3.97 -1.40
CA TYR A 140 -19.42 -3.05 -0.26
C TYR A 140 -20.71 -2.24 -0.26
N ASP A 141 -21.14 -1.75 -1.42
CA ASP A 141 -22.35 -0.95 -1.55
C ASP A 141 -23.62 -1.75 -1.89
N GLY A 142 -23.47 -3.05 -2.17
CA GLY A 142 -24.55 -4.00 -2.35
C GLY A 142 -25.24 -3.91 -3.72
N ASP A 143 -24.53 -3.48 -4.76
CA ASP A 143 -25.06 -3.38 -6.12
C ASP A 143 -24.95 -4.70 -6.93
N GLY A 144 -24.25 -5.68 -6.39
CA GLY A 144 -24.04 -7.01 -6.98
C GLY A 144 -22.70 -7.16 -7.73
N LEU A 145 -21.90 -6.10 -7.85
CA LEU A 145 -20.54 -6.13 -8.34
C LEU A 145 -19.57 -6.17 -7.15
N VAL A 146 -18.63 -7.12 -7.18
CA VAL A 146 -17.61 -7.18 -6.12
C VAL A 146 -16.52 -6.14 -6.38
N ASN A 147 -15.83 -5.70 -5.33
CA ASN A 147 -14.77 -4.68 -5.38
C ASN A 147 -13.70 -4.96 -6.46
N LEU A 148 -13.35 -6.23 -6.73
CA LEU A 148 -12.43 -6.57 -7.83
C LEU A 148 -13.00 -6.21 -9.21
N GLY A 149 -14.31 -6.43 -9.39
CA GLY A 149 -15.02 -6.06 -10.60
C GLY A 149 -15.09 -4.55 -10.76
N GLU A 150 -15.39 -3.82 -9.69
CA GLU A 150 -15.37 -2.36 -9.70
C GLU A 150 -13.99 -1.79 -10.01
N TYR A 151 -12.95 -2.27 -9.33
CA TYR A 151 -11.58 -1.88 -9.61
C TYR A 151 -11.23 -2.06 -11.10
N ALA A 152 -11.56 -3.23 -11.64
CA ALA A 152 -11.24 -3.61 -13.00
C ALA A 152 -12.04 -2.85 -14.06
N LEU A 153 -13.19 -2.27 -13.70
CA LEU A 153 -14.04 -1.44 -14.56
C LEU A 153 -13.94 0.06 -14.23
N ASP A 154 -13.08 0.45 -13.28
CA ASP A 154 -12.88 1.83 -12.81
C ASP A 154 -14.12 2.45 -12.12
N GLY A 155 -14.83 1.65 -11.30
CA GLY A 155 -15.99 2.06 -10.49
C GLY A 155 -15.65 2.60 -9.10
N ASP A 156 -16.70 2.91 -8.31
CA ASP A 156 -16.60 3.43 -6.94
C ASP A 156 -17.38 2.54 -5.93
N PRO A 157 -16.67 1.77 -5.06
CA PRO A 157 -17.28 0.74 -4.23
C PRO A 157 -18.14 1.32 -3.10
N ALA A 158 -18.06 2.62 -2.88
CA ALA A 158 -18.90 3.34 -1.92
C ALA A 158 -20.18 3.90 -2.56
N ASN A 159 -20.40 3.71 -3.86
CA ASN A 159 -21.49 4.31 -4.61
C ASN A 159 -22.10 3.33 -5.61
N ARG A 160 -23.16 2.64 -5.17
CA ARG A 160 -23.95 1.65 -5.92
C ARG A 160 -24.51 2.06 -7.30
N MET A 161 -24.35 3.33 -7.67
CA MET A 161 -24.76 3.87 -8.97
C MET A 161 -23.58 4.00 -9.94
N ASP A 162 -22.36 3.71 -9.49
CA ASP A 162 -21.10 3.85 -10.20
C ASP A 162 -20.36 2.50 -10.25
N THR A 163 -20.88 1.61 -11.11
CA THR A 163 -20.30 0.28 -11.36
C THR A 163 -19.05 0.33 -12.26
N GLY A 164 -18.50 1.51 -12.53
CA GLY A 164 -17.49 1.75 -13.56
C GLY A 164 -18.04 1.64 -14.98
N GLU A 165 -17.14 1.43 -15.95
CA GLU A 165 -17.45 1.33 -17.37
C GLU A 165 -17.90 -0.10 -17.74
N PRO A 166 -19.19 -0.33 -18.07
CA PRO A 166 -19.66 -1.67 -18.38
C PRO A 166 -19.28 -2.10 -19.81
N PRO A 167 -19.25 -3.40 -20.11
CA PRO A 167 -19.15 -3.88 -21.49
C PRO A 167 -20.30 -3.37 -22.37
N VAL A 168 -19.99 -3.05 -23.62
CA VAL A 168 -20.94 -2.58 -24.62
C VAL A 168 -21.14 -3.65 -25.70
N ILE A 169 -22.39 -3.81 -26.14
CA ILE A 169 -22.79 -4.73 -27.20
C ILE A 169 -23.34 -3.94 -28.37
N GLU A 170 -22.75 -4.14 -29.55
CA GLU A 170 -23.24 -3.60 -30.81
C GLU A 170 -23.49 -4.73 -31.82
N TYR A 171 -24.51 -4.58 -32.69
CA TYR A 171 -24.75 -5.51 -33.80
C TYR A 171 -24.50 -4.81 -35.13
N ALA A 172 -23.50 -5.31 -35.88
CA ALA A 172 -23.13 -4.76 -37.17
C ALA A 172 -22.80 -5.90 -38.16
N GLY A 173 -23.37 -5.85 -39.36
CA GLY A 173 -22.99 -6.77 -40.45
C GLY A 173 -23.19 -8.27 -40.17
N GLY A 174 -24.11 -8.65 -39.28
CA GLY A 174 -24.32 -10.07 -38.92
C GLY A 174 -23.48 -10.57 -37.74
N ILE A 175 -22.62 -9.72 -37.19
CA ILE A 175 -21.70 -10.01 -36.10
C ILE A 175 -22.10 -9.15 -34.89
N ILE A 176 -22.04 -9.74 -33.70
CA ILE A 176 -22.11 -9.00 -32.44
C ILE A 176 -20.69 -8.57 -32.07
N HIS A 177 -20.50 -7.27 -31.87
CA HIS A 177 -19.29 -6.71 -31.27
C HIS A 177 -19.51 -6.62 -29.77
N TYR A 178 -18.68 -7.34 -29.02
CA TYR A 178 -18.65 -7.26 -27.57
C TYR A 178 -17.36 -6.55 -27.17
N THR A 179 -17.49 -5.32 -26.67
CA THR A 179 -16.37 -4.49 -26.26
C THR A 179 -16.38 -4.37 -24.74
N HIS A 180 -15.26 -4.69 -24.09
CA HIS A 180 -15.12 -4.49 -22.65
C HIS A 180 -13.87 -3.67 -22.33
N PRO A 181 -13.86 -2.90 -21.24
CA PRO A 181 -12.66 -2.24 -20.78
C PRO A 181 -11.70 -3.24 -20.14
N ARG A 182 -10.43 -2.86 -20.10
CA ARG A 182 -9.35 -3.53 -19.39
C ARG A 182 -8.43 -2.45 -18.83
N ARG A 183 -8.04 -2.58 -17.57
CA ARG A 183 -7.01 -1.72 -17.00
C ARG A 183 -5.68 -1.87 -17.75
N SER A 184 -5.11 -0.76 -18.15
CA SER A 184 -3.81 -0.67 -18.82
C SER A 184 -2.64 -0.55 -17.83
N ASP A 185 -2.95 -0.19 -16.58
CA ASP A 185 -2.02 0.07 -15.49
C ASP A 185 -1.82 -1.12 -14.54
N ASP A 186 -2.56 -2.22 -14.76
CA ASP A 186 -2.43 -3.46 -13.98
C ASP A 186 -2.47 -4.71 -14.86
N ASP A 187 -1.28 -5.24 -15.16
CA ASP A 187 -1.09 -6.47 -15.93
C ASP A 187 -1.37 -7.75 -15.11
N SER A 188 -1.62 -7.65 -13.81
CA SER A 188 -1.98 -8.81 -12.98
C SER A 188 -3.44 -9.24 -13.19
N LEU A 189 -4.29 -8.34 -13.70
CA LEU A 189 -5.69 -8.63 -13.97
C LEU A 189 -5.87 -9.49 -15.23
N ILE A 190 -6.65 -10.54 -15.09
CA ILE A 190 -7.04 -11.46 -16.16
C ILE A 190 -8.51 -11.22 -16.51
N TYR A 191 -8.74 -10.72 -17.72
CA TYR A 191 -10.07 -10.53 -18.28
C TYR A 191 -10.41 -11.70 -19.19
N THR A 192 -11.44 -12.45 -18.84
CA THR A 192 -11.93 -13.59 -19.62
C THR A 192 -13.37 -13.33 -20.05
N MET A 193 -13.61 -13.21 -21.35
CA MET A 193 -14.96 -13.34 -21.88
C MET A 193 -15.39 -14.80 -21.75
N GLU A 194 -16.49 -15.04 -21.05
CA GLU A 194 -17.08 -16.37 -20.93
C GLU A 194 -18.44 -16.40 -21.61
N THR A 195 -18.80 -17.57 -22.12
CA THR A 195 -20.13 -17.80 -22.68
C THR A 195 -20.80 -19.01 -22.08
N CYS A 196 -22.13 -19.00 -22.16
CA CYS A 196 -22.99 -20.08 -21.72
C CYS A 196 -24.20 -20.17 -22.67
N THR A 197 -24.76 -21.36 -22.87
CA THR A 197 -25.97 -21.56 -23.71
C THR A 197 -27.27 -21.54 -22.92
N ASP A 198 -27.21 -21.58 -21.58
CA ASP A 198 -28.37 -21.65 -20.70
C ASP A 198 -28.06 -21.05 -19.31
N LEU A 199 -28.72 -19.96 -18.93
CA LEU A 199 -28.45 -19.28 -17.65
C LEU A 199 -28.84 -20.09 -16.40
N ILE A 200 -29.64 -21.15 -16.53
CA ILE A 200 -30.13 -21.94 -15.40
C ILE A 200 -29.26 -23.18 -15.19
N LEU A 201 -28.95 -23.91 -16.26
CA LEU A 201 -28.28 -25.21 -16.19
C LEU A 201 -26.94 -25.27 -16.95
N GLY A 202 -26.56 -24.21 -17.65
CA GLY A 202 -25.35 -24.21 -18.47
C GLY A 202 -24.12 -23.78 -17.69
N ASP A 203 -22.99 -24.38 -18.03
CA ASP A 203 -21.68 -24.00 -17.51
C ASP A 203 -21.15 -22.78 -18.27
N TRP A 204 -20.54 -21.85 -17.54
CA TRP A 204 -19.78 -20.76 -18.13
C TRP A 204 -18.39 -21.26 -18.52
N THR A 205 -18.04 -21.08 -19.79
CA THR A 205 -16.74 -21.48 -20.33
C THR A 205 -16.05 -20.31 -21.02
N PRO A 206 -14.71 -20.20 -20.94
CA PRO A 206 -13.96 -19.20 -21.70
C PRO A 206 -14.32 -19.26 -23.19
N ALA A 207 -14.64 -18.10 -23.74
CA ALA A 207 -15.01 -17.97 -25.13
C ALA A 207 -13.77 -17.97 -26.03
N VAL A 208 -13.90 -18.53 -27.23
CA VAL A 208 -12.83 -18.62 -28.23
C VAL A 208 -13.28 -17.88 -29.49
N PHE A 209 -13.51 -16.57 -29.34
CA PHE A 209 -13.86 -15.69 -30.46
C PHE A 209 -12.66 -14.83 -30.85
N PRO A 210 -12.57 -14.41 -32.13
CA PRO A 210 -11.50 -13.52 -32.55
C PRO A 210 -11.62 -12.16 -31.88
N VAL A 211 -10.50 -11.63 -31.41
CA VAL A 211 -10.36 -10.20 -31.10
C VAL A 211 -10.34 -9.46 -32.43
N LEU A 212 -11.27 -8.53 -32.61
CA LEU A 212 -11.35 -7.66 -33.78
C LEU A 212 -10.47 -6.43 -33.62
N GLU A 213 -10.43 -5.90 -32.40
CA GLU A 213 -9.75 -4.63 -32.09
C GLU A 213 -9.26 -4.61 -30.65
N THR A 214 -8.15 -3.90 -30.44
CA THR A 214 -7.69 -3.46 -29.14
C THR A 214 -7.41 -1.98 -29.25
N ASP A 215 -8.23 -1.18 -28.56
CA ASP A 215 -8.07 0.28 -28.52
C ASP A 215 -7.23 0.65 -27.31
N VAL A 216 -6.00 1.10 -27.57
CA VAL A 216 -5.07 1.56 -26.54
C VAL A 216 -5.25 3.06 -26.39
N THR A 217 -5.86 3.47 -25.28
CA THR A 217 -6.27 4.87 -25.09
C THR A 217 -5.14 5.73 -24.52
N GLY A 218 -4.14 5.10 -23.90
CA GLY A 218 -3.11 5.80 -23.12
C GLY A 218 -3.61 6.38 -21.80
N MET A 219 -4.83 6.02 -21.39
CA MET A 219 -5.43 6.31 -20.07
C MET A 219 -5.49 5.03 -19.23
N THR A 220 -6.23 5.05 -18.13
CA THR A 220 -6.40 3.92 -17.21
C THR A 220 -7.02 2.68 -17.86
N LEU A 221 -7.95 2.87 -18.80
CA LEU A 221 -8.67 1.80 -19.47
C LEU A 221 -8.34 1.74 -20.96
N ASP A 222 -7.94 0.56 -21.41
CA ASP A 222 -7.94 0.15 -22.82
C ASP A 222 -9.23 -0.65 -23.10
N TYR A 223 -9.55 -0.89 -24.38
CA TYR A 223 -10.75 -1.63 -24.76
C TYR A 223 -10.43 -2.80 -25.67
N ILE A 224 -11.07 -3.95 -25.43
CA ILE A 224 -10.94 -5.15 -26.24
C ILE A 224 -12.30 -5.47 -26.87
N THR A 225 -12.33 -5.57 -28.19
CA THR A 225 -13.54 -5.89 -28.95
C THR A 225 -13.46 -7.30 -29.53
N TYR A 226 -14.44 -8.14 -29.22
CA TYR A 226 -14.60 -9.47 -29.78
C TYR A 226 -15.69 -9.51 -30.86
N GLY A 227 -15.46 -10.33 -31.89
CA GLY A 227 -16.43 -10.60 -32.95
C GLY A 227 -17.16 -11.90 -32.71
N ILE A 228 -18.45 -11.83 -32.38
CA ILE A 228 -19.28 -12.98 -32.01
C ILE A 228 -20.27 -13.28 -33.15
N PRO A 229 -20.16 -14.41 -33.85
CA PRO A 229 -21.11 -14.79 -34.88
C PRO A 229 -22.50 -15.07 -34.32
N THR A 230 -23.54 -14.66 -35.03
CA THR A 230 -24.94 -14.91 -34.67
C THR A 230 -25.47 -16.28 -35.15
N THR A 231 -24.58 -17.26 -35.33
CA THR A 231 -24.93 -18.59 -35.86
C THR A 231 -25.65 -19.48 -34.85
N GLN A 232 -25.50 -19.21 -33.56
CA GLN A 232 -26.20 -19.94 -32.51
C GLN A 232 -27.55 -19.28 -32.19
N PRO A 233 -28.61 -20.08 -31.95
CA PRO A 233 -29.94 -19.54 -31.66
C PRO A 233 -30.04 -18.85 -30.29
N ARG A 234 -29.13 -19.18 -29.36
CA ARG A 234 -29.01 -18.56 -28.03
C ARG A 234 -27.57 -18.64 -27.55
N LEU A 235 -27.07 -17.55 -26.99
CA LEU A 235 -25.76 -17.47 -26.35
C LEU A 235 -25.81 -16.35 -25.31
N PHE A 236 -25.32 -16.63 -24.12
CA PHE A 236 -25.14 -15.67 -23.04
C PHE A 236 -23.65 -15.37 -22.90
N ILE A 237 -23.33 -14.12 -22.61
CA ILE A 237 -21.96 -13.61 -22.54
C ILE A 237 -21.80 -12.92 -21.19
N ARG A 238 -20.63 -13.08 -20.56
CA ARG A 238 -20.21 -12.28 -19.40
C ARG A 238 -18.73 -11.97 -19.47
N LEU A 239 -18.33 -10.90 -18.80
CA LEU A 239 -16.93 -10.67 -18.44
C LEU A 239 -16.65 -11.32 -17.09
N LYS A 240 -15.55 -12.05 -17.00
CA LYS A 240 -14.99 -12.51 -15.73
C LYS A 240 -13.63 -11.86 -15.54
N VAL A 241 -13.49 -11.20 -14.40
CA VAL A 241 -12.22 -10.63 -13.93
C VAL A 241 -11.63 -11.55 -12.87
N ALA A 242 -10.33 -11.80 -12.95
CA ALA A 242 -9.55 -12.52 -11.94
C ALA A 242 -8.19 -11.84 -11.75
N ARG A 243 -7.51 -12.19 -10.66
CA ARG A 243 -6.10 -11.87 -10.41
C ARG A 243 -5.36 -13.16 -10.03
#